data_AF-Q4RF54-F1
#
_entry.id   AF-Q4RF54-F1
#
_cell.length_a   1.000
_cell.length_b   1.000
_cell.length_c   1.000
_cell.angle_alpha   90.00
_cell.angle_beta   90.00
_cell.angle_gamma   90.00
#
_symmetry.space_group_name_H-M   'P 1'
#
loop_
_entity.id
_entity.type
_entity.pdbx_description
1 polymer ?
#
loop_
_entity_poly.entity_id
_entity_poly.type
_entity_poly.pdbx_seq_one_letter_code
_entity_poly.pdbx_strand_id
1 'polypeptide(L)'
;MDLSKRVSRWSLEDVLAWLQDQRPSHAGALQKAFIKHAISGRALLRLRGHHLERLGLDGEEQLQEVLQELLLLRVQEEMSDLEDLRSDCLSP
;
A
#
# COMPACT_ATOMS: atom_id res chain seq x y z
N MET A 1 -13.19 3.04 -3.82
CA MET A 1 -11.85 3.40 -4.32
C MET A 1 -11.79 3.09 -5.80
N ASP A 2 -11.24 3.94 -6.66
CA ASP A 2 -11.02 3.57 -8.07
C ASP A 2 -9.82 2.62 -8.14
N LEU A 3 -10.11 1.31 -8.15
CA LEU A 3 -9.09 0.26 -8.20
C LEU A 3 -8.31 0.23 -9.54
N SER A 4 -8.69 1.05 -10.53
CA SER A 4 -7.91 1.16 -11.77
C SER A 4 -6.69 2.06 -11.62
N LYS A 5 -6.65 2.89 -10.57
CA LYS A 5 -5.52 3.79 -10.32
C LYS A 5 -4.35 2.99 -9.73
N ARG A 6 -3.18 3.03 -10.41
CA ARG A 6 -1.93 2.44 -9.90
C ARG A 6 -1.58 2.91 -8.50
N VAL A 7 -1.06 1.99 -7.70
CA VAL A 7 -0.65 2.25 -6.32
C VAL A 7 0.44 3.32 -6.30
N SER A 8 1.37 3.31 -7.27
CA SER A 8 2.39 4.36 -7.40
C SER A 8 1.82 5.78 -7.55
N ARG A 9 0.55 5.93 -7.95
CA ARG A 9 -0.14 7.22 -8.13
C ARG A 9 -1.05 7.59 -6.96
N TRP A 10 -1.18 6.74 -5.94
CA TRP A 10 -2.06 7.00 -4.81
C TRP A 10 -1.60 8.19 -3.97
N SER A 11 -2.55 9.07 -3.66
CA SER A 11 -2.39 10.13 -2.66
C SER A 11 -2.46 9.54 -1.25
N LEU A 12 -2.24 10.39 -0.23
CA LEU A 12 -2.52 9.99 1.16
C LEU A 12 -4.00 9.56 1.32
N GLU A 13 -4.94 10.26 0.71
CA GLU A 13 -6.37 9.96 0.81
C GLU A 13 -6.71 8.59 0.23
N ASP A 14 -6.14 8.26 -0.93
CA ASP A 14 -6.26 6.94 -1.55
C ASP A 14 -5.72 5.84 -0.62
N VAL A 15 -4.53 6.07 -0.02
CA VAL A 15 -3.93 5.14 0.94
C VAL A 15 -4.79 4.96 2.19
N LEU A 16 -5.41 6.03 2.69
CA LEU A 16 -6.30 5.95 3.86
C LEU A 16 -7.61 5.24 3.53
N ALA A 17 -8.14 5.42 2.32
CA ALA A 17 -9.33 4.69 1.85
C ALA A 17 -9.04 3.19 1.74
N TRP A 18 -7.91 2.81 1.13
CA TRP A 18 -7.46 1.42 1.09
C TRP A 18 -7.31 0.83 2.49
N LEU A 19 -6.70 1.57 3.41
CA LEU A 19 -6.51 1.11 4.78
C LEU A 19 -7.85 0.89 5.51
N GLN A 20 -8.85 1.72 5.24
CA GLN A 20 -10.20 1.57 5.81
C GLN A 20 -10.93 0.34 5.23
N ASP A 21 -10.85 0.12 3.92
CA ASP A 21 -11.50 -1.01 3.25
C ASP A 21 -10.94 -2.36 3.74
N GLN A 22 -9.63 -2.46 4.02
CA GLN A 22 -9.03 -3.69 4.55
C GLN A 22 -9.26 -3.90 6.06
N ARG A 23 -9.58 -2.85 6.84
CA ARG A 23 -9.49 -2.89 8.32
C ARG A 23 -10.51 -2.00 9.06
N PRO A 24 -11.79 -2.38 9.15
CA PRO A 24 -12.79 -1.57 9.87
C PRO A 24 -12.56 -1.47 11.40
N SER A 25 -11.84 -2.39 12.04
CA SER A 25 -11.80 -2.50 13.52
C SER A 25 -10.47 -2.15 14.20
N HIS A 26 -9.34 -2.03 13.48
CA HIS A 26 -8.01 -1.85 14.10
C HIS A 26 -7.13 -0.77 13.44
N ALA A 27 -7.71 0.07 12.57
CA ALA A 27 -6.96 1.03 11.76
C ALA A 27 -6.51 2.31 12.51
N GLY A 28 -7.01 2.60 13.71
CA GLY A 28 -6.87 3.93 14.32
C GLY A 28 -5.43 4.42 14.54
N ALA A 29 -4.53 3.56 15.03
CA ALA A 29 -3.13 3.93 15.27
C ALA A 29 -2.34 4.06 13.95
N LEU A 30 -2.51 3.07 13.06
CA LEU A 30 -1.84 3.05 11.76
C LEU A 30 -2.30 4.19 10.86
N GLN A 31 -3.59 4.50 10.86
CA GLN A 31 -4.17 5.63 10.13
C GLN A 31 -3.58 6.95 10.60
N LYS A 32 -3.48 7.18 11.92
CA LYS A 32 -2.83 8.36 12.49
C LYS A 32 -1.36 8.45 12.08
N ALA A 33 -0.65 7.33 12.10
CA ALA A 33 0.75 7.28 11.68
C ALA A 33 0.89 7.59 10.19
N PHE A 34 0.02 7.05 9.33
CA PHE A 34 0.04 7.30 7.90
C PHE A 34 -0.28 8.75 7.55
N ILE A 35 -1.24 9.37 8.25
CA ILE A 35 -1.53 10.80 8.15
C ILE A 35 -0.32 11.64 8.57
N LYS A 36 0.25 11.35 9.75
CA LYS A 36 1.39 12.08 10.31
C LYS A 36 2.60 12.06 9.38
N HIS A 37 2.85 10.94 8.72
CA HIS A 37 3.98 10.77 7.82
C HIS A 37 3.64 11.02 6.34
N ALA A 38 2.42 11.47 6.04
CA ALA A 38 1.93 11.70 4.69
C ALA A 38 2.27 10.54 3.72
N ILE A 39 1.97 9.31 4.15
CA ILE A 39 2.29 8.10 3.41
C ILE A 39 1.51 8.09 2.08
N SER A 40 2.22 8.36 0.98
CA SER A 40 1.73 8.19 -0.39
C SER A 40 1.85 6.74 -0.84
N GLY A 41 1.23 6.37 -1.96
CA GLY A 41 1.32 5.01 -2.49
C GLY A 41 2.74 4.56 -2.81
N ARG A 42 3.62 5.48 -3.28
CA ARG A 42 5.05 5.17 -3.47
C ARG A 42 5.77 4.84 -2.15
N ALA A 43 5.41 5.54 -1.07
CA ALA A 43 5.95 5.23 0.25
C ALA A 43 5.37 3.90 0.77
N LEU A 44 4.08 3.66 0.56
CA LEU A 44 3.36 2.44 0.92
C LEU A 44 4.04 1.19 0.32
N LEU A 45 4.33 1.22 -0.99
CA LEU A 45 5.03 0.14 -1.69
C LEU A 45 6.43 -0.16 -1.11
N ARG A 46 7.04 0.77 -0.38
CA ARG A 46 8.39 0.63 0.21
C ARG A 46 8.39 0.28 1.70
N LEU A 47 7.23 0.26 2.36
CA LEU A 47 7.13 -0.07 3.78
C LEU A 47 7.59 -1.51 4.07
N ARG A 48 8.22 -1.74 5.21
CA ARG A 48 8.72 -3.05 5.64
C ARG A 48 8.34 -3.25 7.10
N GLY A 49 8.53 -4.45 7.64
CA GLY A 49 8.19 -4.76 9.04
C GLY A 49 8.71 -3.70 10.02
N HIS A 50 10.01 -3.40 9.96
CA HIS A 50 10.62 -2.37 10.81
C HIS A 50 10.07 -0.94 10.60
N HIS A 51 9.49 -0.62 9.45
CA HIS A 51 8.82 0.67 9.25
C HIS A 51 7.47 0.68 9.97
N LEU A 52 6.73 -0.41 9.89
CA LEU A 52 5.42 -0.59 10.51
C LEU A 52 5.53 -0.63 12.04
N GLU A 53 6.52 -1.33 12.58
CA GLU A 53 6.86 -1.32 14.01
C GLU A 53 7.11 0.12 14.51
N ARG A 54 7.91 0.89 13.77
CA ARG A 54 8.17 2.31 14.09
C ARG A 54 6.94 3.21 13.97
N LEU A 55 5.91 2.78 13.25
CA LEU A 55 4.63 3.45 13.14
C LEU A 55 3.64 3.03 14.25
N GLY A 56 4.07 2.16 15.16
CA GLY A 56 3.31 1.70 16.33
C GLY A 56 2.49 0.44 16.09
N LEU A 57 2.87 -0.39 15.11
CA LEU A 57 2.33 -1.74 14.97
C LEU A 57 3.19 -2.72 15.78
N ASP A 58 2.73 -3.04 16.99
CA ASP A 58 3.49 -3.84 17.95
C ASP A 58 3.02 -5.30 18.03
N GLY A 59 1.90 -5.66 17.38
CA GLY A 59 1.36 -7.01 17.34
C GLY A 59 1.85 -7.81 16.14
N GLU A 60 2.44 -8.99 16.36
CA GLU A 60 3.02 -9.84 15.31
C GLU A 60 1.99 -10.27 14.25
N GLU A 61 0.80 -10.70 14.68
CA GLU A 61 -0.30 -11.06 13.77
C GLU A 61 -0.76 -9.87 12.92
N GLN A 62 -0.97 -8.72 13.57
CA GLN A 62 -1.39 -7.49 12.88
C GLN A 62 -0.33 -7.02 11.88
N LEU A 63 0.95 -7.08 12.26
CA LEU A 63 2.08 -6.75 11.40
C LEU A 63 2.12 -7.67 10.18
N GLN A 64 1.97 -8.97 10.40
CA GLN A 64 2.04 -9.98 9.35
C GLN A 64 0.89 -9.83 8.34
N GLU A 65 -0.32 -9.55 8.81
CA GLU A 65 -1.47 -9.27 7.93
C GLU A 65 -1.26 -7.98 7.12
N VAL A 66 -0.77 -6.88 7.72
CA VAL A 66 -0.47 -5.65 6.96
C VAL A 66 0.64 -5.91 5.93
N LEU A 67 1.66 -6.70 6.27
CA LEU A 67 2.71 -7.06 5.33
C LEU A 67 2.19 -7.89 4.15
N GLN A 68 1.24 -8.81 4.38
CA GLN A 68 0.59 -9.55 3.31
C GLN A 68 -0.17 -8.63 2.34
N GLU A 69 -0.93 -7.67 2.88
CA GLU A 69 -1.64 -6.67 2.09
C GLU A 69 -0.67 -5.79 1.27
N LEU A 70 0.44 -5.37 1.87
CA LEU A 70 1.49 -4.63 1.14
C LEU A 70 2.17 -5.47 0.05
N LEU A 71 2.34 -6.77 0.27
CA LEU A 71 2.88 -7.68 -0.75
C LEU A 71 1.91 -7.81 -1.92
N LEU A 72 0.60 -7.92 -1.67
CA LEU A 72 -0.39 -7.99 -2.72
C LEU A 72 -0.36 -6.73 -3.60
N LEU A 73 -0.31 -5.54 -3.00
CA LEU A 73 -0.20 -4.28 -3.74
C LEU A 73 1.06 -4.21 -4.61
N ARG A 74 2.19 -4.74 -4.14
CA ARG A 74 3.43 -4.79 -4.92
C ARG A 74 3.32 -5.70 -6.12
N VAL A 75 2.79 -6.90 -5.92
CA VAL A 75 2.60 -7.87 -7.00
C VAL A 75 1.67 -7.29 -8.06
N GLN A 76 0.57 -6.64 -7.64
CA GLN A 76 -0.34 -5.97 -8.56
C GLN A 76 0.36 -4.85 -9.35
N GLU A 77 1.13 -3.98 -8.68
CA GLU A 77 1.89 -2.91 -9.35
C GLU A 77 2.92 -3.48 -10.33
N GLU A 78 3.68 -4.50 -9.92
CA GLU A 78 4.67 -5.17 -10.78
C GLU A 78 4.03 -5.83 -11.99
N MET A 79 2.87 -6.48 -11.83
CA MET A 79 2.12 -7.04 -12.95
C MET A 79 1.69 -5.95 -13.94
N SER A 80 1.14 -4.84 -13.43
CA SER A 80 0.75 -3.72 -14.29
C SER A 80 1.95 -3.05 -14.98
N ASP A 81 3.11 -2.98 -14.32
CA ASP A 81 4.35 -2.46 -14.93
C ASP A 81 4.84 -3.39 -16.05
N LEU A 82 4.78 -4.72 -15.85
CA LEU A 82 5.13 -5.70 -16.88
C LEU A 82 4.17 -5.66 -18.07
N GLU A 83 2.88 -5.42 -17.86
CA GLU A 83 1.90 -5.27 -18.93
C GLU A 83 2.12 -4.02 -19.77
N ASP A 84 2.52 -2.90 -19.15
CA ASP A 84 2.92 -1.69 -19.86
C ASP A 84 4.16 -1.95 -20.72
N LEU A 85 5.21 -2.52 -20.11
CA LEU A 85 6.45 -2.83 -20.82
C LEU A 85 6.21 -3.75 -22.02
N ARG A 86 5.37 -4.77 -21.85
CA ARG A 86 4.93 -5.65 -22.94
C ARG A 86 4.25 -4.85 -24.06
N SER A 87 3.33 -3.94 -23.71
CA SER A 87 2.58 -3.15 -24.68
C SER A 87 3.48 -2.15 -25.42
N ASP A 88 4.41 -1.51 -24.72
CA ASP A 88 5.40 -0.59 -25.30
C ASP A 88 6.35 -1.31 -26.26
N CYS A 89 6.82 -2.51 -25.90
CA CYS A 89 7.72 -3.30 -26.76
C CYS A 89 7.04 -3.91 -27.99
N LEU A 90 5.71 -4.07 -27.98
CA LEU A 90 4.92 -4.65 -29.07
C LEU A 90 4.15 -3.60 -29.88
N SER A 91 4.39 -2.32 -29.61
CA SER A 91 3.82 -1.21 -30.40
C SER A 91 4.60 -1.08 -31.73
N PRO A 92 3.92 -1.12 -32.89
CA PRO A 92 4.56 -1.10 -34.21
C PRO A 92 5.19 0.25 -34.59
#